data_AF-A0A938T9X4-F1
#
_entry.id   AF-A0A938T9X4-F1
#
_cell.length_a   1.000
_cell.length_b   1.000
_cell.length_c   1.000
_cell.angle_alpha   90.00
_cell.angle_beta   90.00
_cell.angle_gamma   90.00
#
_symmetry.space_group_name_H-M   'P 1'
#
loop_
_entity.id
_entity.type
_entity.pdbx_description
1 polymer ?
#
loop_
_entity_poly.entity_id
_entity_poly.type
_entity_poly.pdbx_seq_one_letter_code
_entity_poly.pdbx_strand_id
1 'polypeptide(L)'
;MLKHLLRACVVLLCVSPLSAQTLTQDRTSASQPAMADTSLLDLYEFALSITLHARTDYERAEHLLNWLSHNFRWLSTDYKKRTVKEIITRRGGNCFELATVYMSLIKTLGIRYRQVAEINIHPRSERRQ
;
A
#
# COMPACT_ATOMS: atom_id res chain seq x y z
N MET A 1 4.45 -5.10 -68.79
CA MET A 1 5.72 -5.07 -69.55
C MET A 1 6.72 -4.23 -68.80
N LEU A 2 7.98 -4.69 -68.74
CA LEU A 2 9.23 -3.94 -68.48
C LEU A 2 9.37 -3.24 -67.11
N LYS A 3 10.09 -3.82 -66.14
CA LYS A 3 11.55 -4.01 -65.99
C LYS A 3 12.32 -2.75 -65.56
N HIS A 4 13.02 -2.92 -64.42
CA HIS A 4 14.24 -2.25 -63.97
C HIS A 4 14.13 -0.81 -63.40
N LEU A 5 14.51 -0.63 -62.13
CA LEU A 5 15.89 -0.28 -61.80
C LEU A 5 16.20 -0.50 -60.31
N LEU A 6 17.20 -1.35 -60.06
CA LEU A 6 18.06 -1.29 -58.88
C LEU A 6 18.68 0.11 -58.79
N ARG A 7 18.77 0.67 -57.58
CA ARG A 7 20.03 1.30 -57.14
C ARG A 7 20.09 1.41 -55.62
N ALA A 8 21.13 0.77 -55.12
CA ALA A 8 21.60 0.81 -53.75
C ALA A 8 21.90 2.23 -53.30
N CYS A 9 21.50 2.58 -52.08
CA CYS A 9 22.04 3.72 -51.36
C CYS A 9 22.48 3.24 -49.97
N VAL A 10 23.78 2.94 -49.91
CA VAL A 10 24.72 3.26 -48.83
C VAL A 10 24.16 3.14 -47.41
N VAL A 11 24.53 2.03 -46.78
CA VAL A 11 24.65 1.89 -45.32
C VAL A 11 25.64 2.96 -44.83
N LEU A 12 25.15 4.00 -44.17
CA LEU A 12 25.97 4.90 -43.36
C LEU A 12 25.77 4.53 -41.89
N LEU A 13 26.76 3.81 -41.35
CA LEU A 13 26.90 3.50 -39.93
C LEU A 13 27.19 4.80 -39.17
N CYS A 14 26.15 5.43 -38.63
CA CYS A 14 26.32 6.44 -37.59
C CYS A 14 26.57 5.72 -36.26
N VAL A 15 27.84 5.48 -35.96
CA VAL A 15 28.31 5.01 -34.64
C VAL A 15 28.23 6.20 -33.68
N SER A 16 27.12 6.32 -32.95
CA SER A 16 27.01 7.26 -31.84
C SER A 16 27.65 6.64 -30.60
N PRO A 17 28.53 7.35 -29.87
CA PRO A 17 29.01 6.87 -28.58
C PRO A 17 27.84 6.85 -27.60
N LEU A 18 27.49 5.64 -27.16
CA LEU A 18 26.52 5.36 -26.12
C LEU A 18 27.10 5.89 -24.79
N SER A 19 26.79 7.14 -24.44
CA SER A 19 27.04 7.65 -23.10
C SER A 19 26.17 6.85 -22.12
N ALA A 20 26.80 5.94 -21.40
CA ALA A 20 26.19 5.22 -20.29
C ALA A 20 25.77 6.25 -19.21
N GLN A 21 24.50 6.61 -19.22
CA GLN A 21 23.90 7.36 -18.12
C GLN A 21 23.75 6.39 -16.96
N THR A 22 24.66 6.50 -16.00
CA THR A 22 24.53 5.90 -14.67
C THR A 22 23.25 6.44 -14.05
N LEU A 23 22.17 5.66 -14.09
CA LEU A 23 20.97 5.90 -13.31
C LEU A 23 21.35 5.71 -11.83
N THR A 24 21.89 6.76 -11.22
CA THR A 24 21.83 6.94 -9.77
C THR A 24 20.37 7.13 -9.44
N GLN A 25 19.72 6.02 -9.13
CA GLN A 25 18.40 5.97 -8.53
C GLN A 25 18.54 6.59 -7.15
N ASP A 26 18.39 7.90 -7.09
CA ASP A 26 18.23 8.66 -5.86
C ASP A 26 17.04 8.04 -5.14
N ARG A 27 17.32 7.19 -4.14
CA ARG A 27 16.33 6.71 -3.18
C ARG A 27 15.96 7.92 -2.34
N THR A 28 15.14 8.79 -2.92
CA THR A 28 14.35 9.74 -2.17
C THR A 28 13.52 8.89 -1.24
N SER A 29 13.93 8.88 0.02
CA SER A 29 13.29 8.26 1.16
C SER A 29 11.78 8.33 0.97
N ALA A 30 11.14 7.18 0.75
CA ALA A 30 9.71 7.07 0.84
C ALA A 30 9.35 7.64 2.21
N SER A 31 8.79 8.85 2.19
CA SER A 31 8.35 9.56 3.38
C SER A 31 7.44 8.59 4.12
N GLN A 32 7.90 8.14 5.29
CA GLN A 32 7.04 7.41 6.20
C GLN A 32 5.77 8.26 6.33
N PRO A 33 4.57 7.67 6.14
CA PRO A 33 3.35 8.44 6.26
C PRO A 33 3.40 9.12 7.63
N ALA A 34 3.33 10.45 7.62
CA ALA A 34 3.35 11.26 8.82
C ALA A 34 2.37 10.63 9.82
N MET A 35 2.87 10.27 11.00
CA MET A 35 2.01 9.74 12.06
C MET A 35 0.86 10.74 12.25
N ALA A 36 -0.35 10.27 12.00
CA ALA A 36 -1.54 11.11 12.07
C ALA A 36 -1.65 11.75 13.46
N ASP A 37 -1.89 13.05 13.51
CA ASP A 37 -2.16 13.80 14.74
C ASP A 37 -3.40 13.22 15.46
N THR A 38 -3.19 12.67 16.65
CA THR A 38 -4.20 12.00 17.51
C THR A 38 -4.74 12.89 18.63
N SER A 39 -4.47 14.20 18.63
CA SER A 39 -4.75 15.12 19.75
C SER A 39 -6.20 15.18 20.29
N LEU A 40 -7.19 14.58 19.63
CA LEU A 40 -8.58 14.45 20.14
C LEU A 40 -9.12 13.00 20.14
N LEU A 41 -8.33 12.02 19.74
CA LEU A 41 -8.67 10.60 19.85
C LEU A 41 -7.45 9.88 20.42
N ASP A 42 -7.51 9.61 21.72
CA ASP A 42 -6.52 8.73 22.33
C ASP A 42 -6.74 7.31 21.79
N LEU A 43 -5.90 6.93 20.82
CA LEU A 43 -5.97 5.62 20.19
C LEU A 43 -5.71 4.49 21.18
N TYR A 44 -4.99 4.74 22.28
CA TYR A 44 -4.70 3.74 23.29
C TYR A 44 -5.95 3.42 24.10
N GLU A 45 -6.59 4.44 24.66
CA GLU A 45 -7.85 4.28 25.39
C GLU A 45 -8.96 3.72 24.49
N PHE A 46 -9.03 4.18 23.25
CA PHE A 46 -9.96 3.65 22.27
C PHE A 46 -9.72 2.16 22.01
N ALA A 47 -8.49 1.73 21.76
CA ALA A 47 -8.16 0.33 21.55
C ALA A 47 -8.42 -0.52 22.80
N LEU A 48 -8.07 -0.02 23.99
CA LEU A 48 -8.34 -0.67 25.27
C LEU A 48 -9.84 -0.91 25.50
N SER A 49 -10.69 0.06 25.14
CA SER A 49 -12.14 -0.06 25.29
C SER A 49 -12.72 -1.23 24.50
N ILE A 50 -12.09 -1.59 23.37
CA ILE A 50 -12.49 -2.71 22.50
C ILE A 50 -11.96 -4.04 23.08
N THR A 51 -10.80 -4.02 23.72
CA THR A 51 -10.08 -5.22 24.16
C THR A 51 -10.17 -5.52 25.66
N LEU A 52 -11.07 -4.87 26.40
CA LEU A 52 -11.09 -4.87 27.88
C LEU A 52 -11.02 -6.27 28.52
N HIS A 53 -11.59 -7.28 27.87
CA HIS A 53 -11.66 -8.66 28.39
C HIS A 53 -10.66 -9.63 27.77
N ALA A 54 -9.82 -9.18 26.83
CA ALA A 54 -8.85 -10.01 26.14
C ALA A 54 -7.57 -10.19 27.00
N ARG A 55 -7.17 -11.45 27.19
CA ARG A 55 -6.05 -11.88 28.03
C ARG A 55 -4.77 -12.13 27.24
N THR A 56 -4.88 -12.36 25.94
CA THR A 56 -3.73 -12.63 25.05
C THR A 56 -3.65 -11.64 23.90
N ASP A 57 -2.45 -11.49 23.32
CA ASP A 57 -2.25 -10.70 22.09
C ASP A 57 -3.15 -11.17 20.95
N TYR A 58 -3.37 -12.48 20.84
CA TYR A 58 -4.25 -13.08 19.86
C TYR A 58 -5.70 -12.64 20.07
N GLU A 59 -6.23 -12.79 21.30
CA GLU A 59 -7.61 -12.37 21.63
C GLU A 59 -7.79 -10.87 21.41
N ARG A 60 -6.79 -10.05 21.74
CA ARG A 60 -6.84 -8.60 21.49
C ARG A 60 -6.93 -8.30 20.00
N ALA A 61 -6.08 -8.94 19.18
CA ALA A 61 -6.10 -8.78 17.74
C ALA A 61 -7.44 -9.23 17.13
N GLU A 62 -7.96 -10.37 17.57
CA GLU A 62 -9.26 -10.89 17.17
C GLU A 62 -10.39 -9.92 17.52
N HIS A 63 -10.43 -9.42 18.76
CA HIS A 63 -11.44 -8.45 19.20
C HIS A 63 -11.40 -7.16 18.38
N LEU A 64 -10.21 -6.62 18.10
CA LEU A 64 -10.04 -5.44 17.26
C LEU A 64 -10.56 -5.68 15.83
N LEU A 65 -10.21 -6.82 15.24
CA LEU A 65 -10.65 -7.19 13.90
C LEU A 65 -12.17 -7.37 13.85
N ASN A 66 -12.72 -8.08 14.83
CA ASN A 66 -14.14 -8.33 14.95
C ASN A 66 -14.93 -7.03 15.15
N TRP A 67 -14.42 -6.14 15.99
CA TRP A 67 -15.04 -4.83 16.19
C TRP A 67 -15.02 -4.00 14.91
N LEU A 68 -13.88 -3.94 14.20
CA LEU A 68 -13.79 -3.22 12.92
C LEU A 68 -14.77 -3.77 11.89
N SER A 69 -14.85 -5.10 11.73
CA SER A 69 -15.72 -5.72 10.73
C SER A 69 -17.20 -5.46 10.98
N HIS A 70 -17.63 -5.34 12.24
CA HIS A 70 -19.03 -5.08 12.61
C HIS A 70 -19.39 -3.58 12.63
N ASN A 71 -18.42 -2.70 12.90
CA ASN A 71 -18.68 -1.28 13.11
C ASN A 71 -18.38 -0.41 11.89
N PHE A 72 -17.67 -0.94 10.89
CA PHE A 72 -17.26 -0.18 9.71
C PHE A 72 -18.01 -0.64 8.47
N ARG A 73 -18.45 0.33 7.67
CA ARG A 73 -19.01 0.08 6.35
C ARG A 73 -17.89 -0.15 5.34
N TRP A 74 -18.05 -1.16 4.50
CA TRP A 74 -17.23 -1.30 3.31
C TRP A 74 -17.62 -0.22 2.29
N LEU A 75 -16.66 0.61 1.90
CA LEU A 75 -16.88 1.69 0.95
C LEU A 75 -16.00 1.48 -0.29
N SER A 76 -16.53 1.88 -1.45
CA SER A 76 -15.75 1.88 -2.68
C SER A 76 -14.55 2.82 -2.56
N THR A 77 -13.44 2.44 -3.19
CA THR A 77 -12.22 3.25 -3.23
C THR A 77 -12.48 4.58 -3.95
N ASP A 78 -12.19 5.68 -3.26
CA ASP A 78 -12.25 7.04 -3.81
C ASP A 78 -10.87 7.73 -3.90
N TYR A 79 -9.79 6.98 -3.65
CA TYR A 79 -8.38 7.40 -3.70
C TYR A 79 -8.01 8.62 -2.82
N LYS A 80 -8.88 9.00 -1.88
CA LYS A 80 -8.57 10.07 -0.93
C LYS A 80 -7.64 9.54 0.16
N LYS A 81 -6.65 10.34 0.53
CA LYS A 81 -5.83 10.09 1.73
C LYS A 81 -6.60 10.56 2.95
N ARG A 82 -6.77 9.69 3.93
CA ARG A 82 -7.41 9.98 5.22
C ARG A 82 -6.51 9.56 6.36
N THR A 83 -6.55 10.32 7.43
CA THR A 83 -5.95 9.97 8.73
C THR A 83 -6.75 8.85 9.40
N VAL A 84 -6.12 8.13 10.33
CA VAL A 84 -6.79 7.11 11.15
C VAL A 84 -8.03 7.68 11.84
N LYS A 85 -7.92 8.89 12.39
CA LYS A 85 -9.02 9.61 13.05
C LYS A 85 -10.20 9.85 12.10
N GLU A 86 -9.94 10.32 10.89
CA GLU A 86 -10.99 10.55 9.88
C GLU A 86 -11.69 9.24 9.48
N ILE A 87 -10.91 8.16 9.30
CA ILE A 87 -11.46 6.85 8.95
C ILE A 87 -12.34 6.30 10.09
N ILE A 88 -11.89 6.41 11.35
CA ILE A 88 -12.67 6.01 12.54
C ILE A 88 -13.95 6.84 12.67
N THR A 89 -13.85 8.16 12.51
CA THR A 89 -15.00 9.07 12.59
C THR A 89 -16.03 8.77 11.51
N ARG A 90 -15.57 8.46 10.29
CA ARG A 90 -16.42 8.08 9.16
C ARG A 90 -17.08 6.70 9.32
N ARG A 91 -16.51 5.82 10.15
CA ARG A 91 -16.96 4.43 10.35
C ARG A 91 -17.06 3.66 9.03
N GLY A 92 -16.06 3.80 8.17
CA GLY A 92 -16.02 3.07 6.91
C GLY A 92 -14.88 3.47 5.99
N GLY A 93 -14.53 2.55 5.09
CA GLY A 93 -13.43 2.71 4.15
C GLY A 93 -13.26 1.49 3.25
N ASN A 94 -12.22 1.52 2.42
CA ASN A 94 -11.78 0.37 1.63
C ASN A 94 -10.77 -0.51 2.40
N CYS A 95 -10.26 -1.56 1.76
CA CYS A 95 -9.28 -2.47 2.36
C CYS A 95 -8.05 -1.75 2.93
N PHE A 96 -7.52 -0.74 2.22
CA PHE A 96 -6.33 0.00 2.65
C PHE A 96 -6.61 0.82 3.91
N GLU A 97 -7.74 1.53 3.94
CA GLU A 97 -8.14 2.35 5.09
C GLU A 97 -8.42 1.48 6.33
N LEU A 98 -9.13 0.37 6.17
CA LEU A 98 -9.43 -0.57 7.27
C LEU A 98 -8.15 -1.23 7.79
N ALA A 99 -7.25 -1.66 6.90
CA ALA A 99 -5.95 -2.20 7.31
C ALA A 99 -5.08 -1.16 8.02
N THR A 100 -5.14 0.10 7.58
CA THR A 100 -4.43 1.21 8.24
C THR A 100 -4.92 1.41 9.67
N VAL A 101 -6.24 1.48 9.87
CA VAL A 101 -6.83 1.60 11.21
C VAL A 101 -6.45 0.39 12.08
N TYR A 102 -6.64 -0.82 11.58
CA TYR A 102 -6.30 -2.04 12.32
C TYR A 102 -4.83 -2.05 12.76
N MET A 103 -3.90 -1.76 11.84
CA MET A 103 -2.47 -1.75 12.16
C MET A 103 -2.09 -0.63 13.13
N SER A 104 -2.77 0.51 13.11
CA SER A 104 -2.58 1.56 14.11
C SER A 104 -2.98 1.07 15.50
N LEU A 105 -4.13 0.39 15.65
CA LEU A 105 -4.58 -0.15 16.93
C LEU A 105 -3.64 -1.25 17.46
N ILE A 106 -3.21 -2.17 16.57
CA ILE A 106 -2.23 -3.22 16.89
C ILE A 106 -0.93 -2.62 17.44
N LYS A 107 -0.39 -1.61 16.75
CA LYS A 107 0.85 -0.92 17.16
C LYS A 107 0.67 -0.18 18.48
N THR A 108 -0.44 0.53 18.66
CA THR A 108 -0.71 1.32 19.86
C THR A 108 -0.83 0.45 21.11
N LEU A 109 -1.42 -0.75 21.01
CA LEU A 109 -1.47 -1.70 22.14
C LEU A 109 -0.18 -2.50 22.35
N GLY A 110 0.85 -2.28 21.52
CA GLY A 110 2.09 -3.05 21.58
C GLY A 110 1.91 -4.54 21.25
N ILE A 111 0.85 -4.91 20.53
CA ILE A 111 0.59 -6.30 20.13
C ILE A 111 1.67 -6.73 19.15
N ARG A 112 2.30 -7.89 19.40
CA ARG A 112 3.39 -8.38 18.55
C ARG A 112 2.84 -8.81 17.19
N TYR A 113 3.47 -8.32 16.12
CA TYR A 113 3.11 -8.69 14.74
C TYR A 113 4.36 -8.88 13.88
N ARG A 114 4.19 -9.61 12.78
CA ARG A 114 5.20 -9.78 11.73
C ARG A 114 4.56 -9.40 10.40
N GLN A 115 5.26 -8.61 9.59
CA GLN A 115 4.82 -8.35 8.23
C GLN A 115 5.01 -9.60 7.37
N VAL A 116 3.97 -9.94 6.62
CA VAL A 116 4.00 -10.99 5.60
C VAL A 116 3.67 -10.33 4.27
N ALA A 117 4.53 -10.52 3.28
CA ALA A 117 4.27 -10.10 1.92
C ALA A 117 3.76 -11.30 1.12
N GLU A 118 2.64 -11.12 0.43
CA GLU A 118 2.19 -12.09 -0.56
C GLU A 118 3.15 -12.04 -1.76
N ILE A 119 3.77 -13.18 -2.08
CA ILE A 119 4.53 -13.36 -3.31
C ILE A 119 3.55 -13.89 -4.35
N ASN A 120 3.12 -13.01 -5.25
CA ASN A 120 2.27 -13.37 -6.38
C ASN A 120 3.06 -14.26 -7.36
N ILE A 121 3.01 -15.59 -7.20
CA ILE A 121 3.64 -16.58 -8.10
C ILE A 121 2.80 -16.86 -9.36
N HIS A 122 2.11 -15.85 -9.88
CA HIS A 122 1.31 -16.02 -11.08
C HIS A 122 2.23 -16.16 -12.31
N PRO A 123 1.99 -17.17 -13.18
CA PRO A 123 2.65 -17.24 -14.48
C PRO A 123 2.39 -15.95 -15.27
N ARG A 124 3.40 -15.44 -15.98
CA ARG A 124 3.23 -14.29 -16.86
C ARG A 124 2.12 -14.57 -17.87
N SER A 125 1.21 -13.64 -18.05
CA SER A 125 0.19 -13.67 -19.10
C SER A 125 0.04 -12.28 -19.70
N GLU A 126 -0.29 -12.18 -21.00
CA GLU A 126 -0.45 -10.89 -21.70
C GLU A 126 -1.55 -10.00 -21.09
N ARG A 127 -2.53 -10.61 -20.42
CA ARG A 127 -3.67 -9.91 -19.80
C ARG A 127 -3.33 -9.22 -18.47
N ARG A 128 -2.26 -9.63 -17.79
CA ARG A 128 -1.75 -8.99 -16.56
C ARG A 128 -0.28 -8.64 -16.77
N GLN A 129 -0.05 -7.49 -17.40
CA GLN A 129 1.24 -6.80 -17.43
C GLN A 129 1.09 -5.47 -16.71
#